data_AF-A0A8S9ZYM3-F1
#
_entry.id   AF-A0A8S9ZYM3-F1
#
_cell.length_a   1.000
_cell.length_b   1.000
_cell.length_c   1.000
_cell.angle_alpha   90.00
_cell.angle_beta   90.00
_cell.angle_gamma   90.00
#
_symmetry.space_group_name_H-M   'P 1'
#
loop_
_entity.id
_entity.type
_entity.pdbx_description
1 polymer ?
#
loop_
_entity_poly.entity_id
_entity_poly.type
_entity_poly.pdbx_seq_one_letter_code
_entity_poly.pdbx_strand_id
1 'polypeptide(L)'
;KLNEENKLELESFKKKILSLFLRFSWQICDGMKFLTERNIIHRDLASRNILLDDNMIAKISDFGLCIFNNTKNSEITSIRLKKVLDNREKNNLNEKLPLRWLAPEILIKKNFSE
;
A
#
# COMPACT_ATOMS: atom_id res chain seq x y z
N LYS A 1 6.32 -35.38 19.40
CA LYS A 1 6.45 -35.58 17.94
C LYS A 1 5.05 -35.47 17.36
N LEU A 2 4.82 -34.60 16.36
CA LEU A 2 3.54 -34.61 15.63
C LEU A 2 3.38 -35.95 14.91
N ASN A 3 2.20 -36.54 14.96
CA ASN A 3 1.85 -37.70 14.13
C ASN A 3 1.77 -37.27 12.65
N GLU A 4 1.84 -38.25 11.74
CA GLU A 4 1.87 -37.96 10.30
C GLU A 4 0.57 -37.30 9.81
N GLU A 5 -0.58 -37.61 10.42
CA GLU A 5 -1.86 -36.94 10.12
C GLU A 5 -1.84 -35.44 10.43
N ASN A 6 -1.36 -35.04 11.62
CA ASN A 6 -1.27 -33.62 11.97
C ASN A 6 -0.25 -32.88 11.10
N LYS A 7 0.80 -33.55 10.60
CA LYS A 7 1.74 -32.96 9.64
C LYS A 7 1.06 -32.72 8.28
N LEU A 8 0.30 -33.69 7.78
CA LEU A 8 -0.44 -33.57 6.52
C LEU A 8 -1.49 -32.45 6.58
N GLU A 9 -2.22 -32.35 7.69
CA GLU A 9 -3.19 -31.28 7.92
C GLU A 9 -2.51 -29.90 7.96
N LEU A 10 -1.38 -29.80 8.67
CA LEU A 10 -0.59 -28.57 8.73
C LEU A 10 -0.07 -28.13 7.34
N GLU A 11 0.43 -29.07 6.54
CA GLU A 11 0.88 -28.78 5.18
C GLU A 11 -0.28 -28.38 4.25
N SER A 12 -1.43 -29.03 4.38
CA SER A 12 -2.66 -28.63 3.69
C SER A 12 -3.09 -27.20 4.05
N PHE A 13 -3.04 -26.86 5.33
CA PHE A 13 -3.36 -25.53 5.83
C PHE A 13 -2.40 -24.46 5.31
N LYS A 14 -1.08 -24.71 5.37
CA LYS A 14 -0.05 -23.82 4.82
C LYS A 14 -0.27 -23.55 3.33
N LYS A 15 -0.60 -24.58 2.54
CA LYS A 15 -0.89 -24.42 1.11
C LYS A 15 -2.10 -23.53 0.87
N LYS A 16 -3.18 -23.69 1.65
CA LYS A 16 -4.36 -22.83 1.54
C LYS A 16 -4.02 -21.37 1.85
N ILE A 17 -3.27 -21.12 2.91
CA ILE A 17 -2.81 -19.77 3.27
C ILE A 17 -1.95 -19.16 2.15
N LEU A 18 -0.98 -19.92 1.63
CA LEU A 18 -0.10 -19.44 0.56
C LEU A 18 -0.90 -19.11 -0.71
N SER A 19 -1.88 -19.95 -1.06
CA SER A 19 -2.76 -19.70 -2.19
C SER A 19 -3.56 -18.41 -2.03
N LEU A 20 -4.09 -18.14 -0.83
CA LEU A 20 -4.78 -16.88 -0.53
C LEU A 20 -3.85 -15.68 -0.66
N PHE A 21 -2.63 -15.74 -0.12
CA PHE A 21 -1.65 -14.65 -0.24
C PHE A 21 -1.28 -14.34 -1.68
N LEU A 22 -1.09 -15.36 -2.51
CA LEU A 22 -0.79 -15.18 -3.94
C LEU A 22 -1.98 -14.57 -4.67
N ARG A 23 -3.20 -15.02 -4.37
CA ARG A 23 -4.42 -14.48 -4.96
C ARG A 23 -4.60 -13.00 -4.61
N PHE A 24 -4.44 -12.62 -3.35
CA PHE A 24 -4.54 -11.21 -2.93
C PHE A 24 -3.45 -10.36 -3.54
N SER A 25 -2.19 -10.84 -3.54
CA SER A 25 -1.08 -10.13 -4.17
C SER A 25 -1.36 -9.84 -5.64
N TRP A 26 -1.87 -10.84 -6.39
CA TRP A 26 -2.22 -10.66 -7.79
C TRP A 26 -3.33 -9.63 -7.99
N GLN A 27 -4.41 -9.70 -7.20
CA GLN A 27 -5.53 -8.74 -7.27
C GLN A 27 -5.09 -7.31 -6.93
N ILE A 28 -4.24 -7.14 -5.92
CA ILE A 28 -3.68 -5.84 -5.54
C ILE A 28 -2.81 -5.30 -6.67
N CYS A 29 -1.94 -6.12 -7.26
CA CYS A 29 -1.11 -5.69 -8.40
C CYS A 29 -1.95 -5.27 -9.60
N ASP A 30 -3.01 -6.02 -9.93
CA ASP A 30 -3.91 -5.69 -11.04
C ASP A 30 -4.68 -4.38 -10.79
N GLY A 31 -5.17 -4.19 -9.56
CA GLY A 31 -5.79 -2.93 -9.15
C GLY A 31 -4.84 -1.74 -9.18
N MET A 32 -3.59 -1.91 -8.74
CA MET A 32 -2.58 -0.84 -8.79
C MET A 32 -2.24 -0.49 -10.25
N LYS A 33 -2.08 -1.50 -11.12
CA LYS A 33 -1.87 -1.28 -12.56
C LYS A 33 -3.00 -0.43 -13.16
N PHE A 34 -4.26 -0.71 -12.80
CA PHE A 34 -5.40 0.08 -13.25
C PHE A 34 -5.33 1.56 -12.82
N LEU A 35 -4.81 1.85 -11.61
CA LEU A 35 -4.59 3.21 -11.12
C LEU A 35 -3.45 3.90 -11.87
N THR A 36 -2.31 3.21 -12.02
CA THR A 36 -1.14 3.74 -12.73
C THR A 36 -1.47 4.11 -14.18
N GLU A 37 -2.23 3.27 -14.90
CA GLU A 37 -2.71 3.55 -16.28
C GLU A 37 -3.58 4.81 -16.37
N ARG A 38 -4.16 5.25 -15.25
CA ARG A 38 -4.96 6.49 -15.13
C ARG A 38 -4.18 7.65 -14.54
N ASN A 39 -2.86 7.52 -14.43
CA ASN A 39 -1.98 8.50 -13.82
C ASN A 39 -2.35 8.83 -12.36
N ILE A 40 -2.92 7.86 -11.64
CA ILE A 40 -3.27 7.98 -10.22
C ILE A 40 -2.16 7.31 -9.42
N ILE A 41 -1.56 8.04 -8.48
CA ILE A 41 -0.64 7.49 -7.49
C ILE A 41 -1.38 7.36 -6.15
N HIS A 42 -1.44 6.14 -5.59
CA HIS A 42 -2.18 5.89 -4.34
C HIS A 42 -1.53 6.53 -3.10
N ARG A 43 -0.20 6.39 -3.00
CA ARG A 43 0.68 6.90 -1.91
C ARG A 43 0.47 6.34 -0.50
N ASP A 44 -0.61 5.58 -0.28
CA ASP A 44 -0.80 4.84 0.97
C ASP A 44 -1.23 3.39 0.74
N LEU A 45 -0.49 2.67 -0.10
CA LEU A 45 -0.75 1.25 -0.31
C LEU A 45 -0.26 0.45 0.90
N ALA A 46 -1.21 -0.03 1.71
CA ALA A 46 -0.95 -0.83 2.89
C ALA A 46 -2.09 -1.84 3.12
N SER A 47 -1.83 -2.92 3.87
CA SER A 47 -2.84 -3.96 4.14
C SER A 47 -4.11 -3.43 4.78
N ARG A 48 -4.03 -2.38 5.62
CA ARG A 48 -5.20 -1.70 6.21
C ARG A 48 -6.13 -1.04 5.18
N ASN A 49 -5.60 -0.74 4.00
CA ASN A 49 -6.31 -0.08 2.89
C ASN A 49 -6.73 -1.10 1.81
N ILE A 50 -6.61 -2.40 2.10
CA ILE A 50 -7.14 -3.48 1.27
C ILE A 50 -8.37 -4.07 1.96
N LEU A 51 -9.53 -3.89 1.34
CA LEU A 51 -10.79 -4.46 1.82
C LEU A 51 -11.04 -5.81 1.14
N LEU A 52 -11.67 -6.74 1.85
CA LEU A 52 -12.14 -8.00 1.29
C LEU A 52 -13.67 -7.99 1.26
N ASP A 53 -14.25 -8.42 0.15
CA ASP A 53 -15.68 -8.72 0.09
C ASP A 53 -15.99 -10.17 0.48
N ASP A 54 -17.29 -10.51 0.52
CA ASP A 54 -17.78 -11.84 0.90
C ASP A 54 -17.22 -12.98 0.03
N ASN A 55 -16.70 -12.66 -1.17
CA ASN A 55 -16.11 -13.61 -2.11
C ASN A 55 -14.58 -13.67 -2.02
N MET A 56 -13.99 -13.06 -0.98
CA MET A 56 -12.54 -12.95 -0.79
C MET A 56 -11.85 -12.28 -1.99
N ILE A 57 -12.48 -11.23 -2.52
CA ILE A 57 -11.87 -10.36 -3.53
C ILE A 57 -11.27 -9.13 -2.84
N ALA A 58 -9.97 -8.92 -3.05
CA ALA A 58 -9.26 -7.74 -2.58
C ALA A 58 -9.63 -6.49 -3.39
N LYS A 59 -9.94 -5.40 -2.69
CA LYS A 59 -10.24 -4.09 -3.26
C LYS A 59 -9.36 -3.02 -2.59
N ILE A 60 -8.70 -2.21 -3.40
CA ILE A 60 -7.91 -1.07 -2.94
C ILE A 60 -8.86 0.04 -2.48
N SER A 61 -8.57 0.67 -1.35
CA SER A 61 -9.40 1.69 -0.70
C SER A 61 -8.54 2.81 -0.09
N ASP A 62 -9.20 3.84 0.45
CA ASP A 62 -8.58 5.03 1.07
C ASP A 62 -7.71 5.87 0.12
N PHE A 63 -8.40 6.56 -0.78
CA PHE A 63 -7.79 7.48 -1.75
C PHE A 63 -7.51 8.87 -1.18
N GLY A 64 -7.59 9.06 0.15
CA GLY A 64 -7.44 10.38 0.78
C GLY A 64 -6.06 11.02 0.58
N LEU A 65 -5.06 10.19 0.29
CA LEU A 65 -3.71 10.61 -0.06
C LEU A 65 -3.41 10.49 -1.56
N CYS A 66 -4.36 10.22 -2.45
CA CYS A 66 -4.03 10.07 -3.88
C CYS A 66 -3.63 11.39 -4.57
N ILE A 67 -2.82 11.29 -5.63
CA ILE A 67 -2.59 12.38 -6.58
C ILE A 67 -2.74 11.93 -8.03
N PHE A 68 -3.05 12.89 -8.89
CA PHE A 68 -3.02 12.72 -10.34
C PHE A 68 -1.74 13.37 -10.87
N ASN A 69 -0.90 12.61 -11.59
CA ASN A 69 0.40 13.10 -12.08
C ASN A 69 0.31 14.36 -12.97
N ASN A 70 -0.87 14.65 -13.54
CA ASN A 70 -1.10 15.81 -14.40
C ASN A 70 -1.69 17.05 -13.70
N THR A 71 -1.73 17.10 -12.36
CA THR A 71 -2.35 18.21 -11.61
C THR A 71 -1.40 18.94 -10.67
N LYS A 72 -1.67 20.23 -10.42
CA LYS A 72 -0.99 21.09 -9.42
C LYS A 72 -0.93 20.49 -8.01
N ASN A 73 -1.72 19.46 -7.71
CA ASN A 73 -1.72 18.72 -6.45
C ASN A 73 -0.41 17.97 -6.19
N SER A 74 0.35 17.61 -7.24
CA SER A 74 1.68 17.00 -7.11
C SER A 74 2.68 17.98 -6.50
N GLU A 75 2.67 19.24 -6.92
CA GLU A 75 3.54 20.31 -6.40
C GLU A 75 3.21 20.63 -4.94
N ILE A 76 1.93 20.81 -4.60
CA ILE A 76 1.48 21.08 -3.23
C ILE A 76 1.90 19.95 -2.29
N THR A 77 1.77 18.68 -2.72
CA THR A 77 2.21 17.58 -1.88
C THR A 77 3.73 17.49 -1.76
N SER A 78 4.47 17.77 -2.83
CA SER A 78 5.94 17.80 -2.80
C SER A 78 6.46 18.86 -1.83
N ILE A 79 5.78 20.00 -1.77
CA ILE A 79 6.04 21.08 -0.80
C ILE A 79 5.73 20.59 0.62
N ARG A 80 4.60 19.91 0.83
CA ARG A 80 4.20 19.38 2.14
C ARG A 80 5.15 18.27 2.64
N LEU A 81 5.54 17.34 1.78
CA LEU A 81 6.58 16.33 2.06
C LEU A 81 7.89 16.98 2.51
N LYS A 82 8.37 18.00 1.78
CA LYS A 82 9.59 18.73 2.14
C LYS A 82 9.48 19.32 3.54
N LYS A 83 8.37 19.98 3.87
CA LYS A 83 8.13 20.57 5.20
C LYS A 83 8.12 19.55 6.33
N VAL A 84 7.45 18.41 6.13
CA VAL A 84 7.38 17.32 7.12
C VAL A 84 8.75 16.68 7.33
N LEU A 85 9.47 16.38 6.25
CA LEU A 85 10.80 15.73 6.30
C LEU A 85 11.88 16.67 6.84
N ASP A 86 11.80 17.98 6.58
CA ASP A 86 12.81 18.96 7.02
C ASP A 86 12.64 19.36 8.51
N ASN A 87 11.82 18.64 9.28
CA ASN A 87 11.62 18.82 10.74
C ASN A 87 11.16 20.23 11.19
N ARG A 88 10.76 21.11 10.25
CA ARG A 88 10.36 22.50 10.55
C ARG A 88 8.93 22.63 11.07
N GLU A 89 8.10 21.61 10.93
CA GLU A 89 6.69 21.59 11.36
C GLU A 89 6.37 20.36 12.24
N LYS A 90 7.23 20.02 13.22
CA LYS A 90 7.01 18.89 14.16
C LYS A 90 5.75 19.03 15.03
N ASN A 91 5.11 20.19 15.10
CA ASN A 91 4.01 20.43 16.05
C ASN A 91 2.61 20.16 15.48
N ASN A 92 2.47 19.82 14.19
CA ASN A 92 1.20 19.44 13.54
C ASN A 92 1.17 17.95 13.14
N LEU A 93 1.66 17.08 14.03
CA LEU A 93 1.87 15.63 13.87
C LEU A 93 0.61 14.78 13.57
N ASN A 94 -0.55 15.39 13.33
CA ASN A 94 -1.76 14.65 12.96
C ASN A 94 -1.86 14.32 11.47
N GLU A 95 -0.94 14.82 10.64
CA GLU A 95 -0.85 14.44 9.23
C GLU A 95 0.34 13.47 9.02
N LYS A 96 0.22 12.27 9.62
CA LYS A 96 1.23 11.20 9.58
C LYS A 96 1.30 10.58 8.18
N LEU A 97 2.39 10.88 7.47
CA LEU A 97 2.81 10.06 6.33
C LEU A 97 3.01 8.60 6.78
N PRO A 98 2.68 7.60 5.93
CA PRO A 98 2.80 6.19 6.28
C PRO A 98 4.26 5.72 6.18
N LEU A 99 5.15 6.25 7.03
CA LEU A 99 6.60 6.10 6.92
C LEU A 99 7.08 4.64 6.76
N ARG A 100 6.36 3.67 7.34
CA ARG A 100 6.70 2.24 7.25
C ARG A 100 6.37 1.62 5.88
N TRP A 101 5.54 2.28 5.09
CA TRP A 101 5.04 1.83 3.78
C TRP A 101 5.50 2.74 2.64
N LEU A 102 6.28 3.78 2.92
CA LEU A 102 6.88 4.61 1.88
C LEU A 102 8.06 3.89 1.25
N ALA A 103 8.16 4.01 -0.07
CA ALA A 103 9.32 3.61 -0.82
C ALA A 103 10.55 4.48 -0.45
N PRO A 104 11.77 3.91 -0.41
CA PRO A 104 12.96 4.61 0.07
C PRO A 104 13.33 5.84 -0.78
N GLU A 105 13.06 5.83 -2.08
CA GLU A 105 13.28 6.96 -2.97
C GLU A 105 12.46 8.19 -2.62
N ILE A 106 11.29 8.03 -1.97
CA ILE A 106 10.49 9.17 -1.51
C ILE A 106 11.22 9.90 -0.39
N LEU A 107 11.94 9.18 0.47
CA LEU A 107 12.73 9.76 1.55
C LEU A 107 13.96 10.51 1.01
N ILE A 108 14.52 10.04 -0.10
CA ILE A 108 15.76 10.58 -0.70
C ILE A 108 15.45 11.71 -1.68
N LYS A 109 14.57 11.45 -2.65
CA LYS A 109 14.26 12.34 -3.79
C LYS A 109 13.08 13.26 -3.50
N LYS A 110 12.31 13.00 -2.44
CA LYS A 110 11.10 13.76 -2.07
C LYS A 110 10.06 13.80 -3.20
N ASN A 111 10.01 12.74 -4.02
CA ASN A 111 9.07 12.59 -5.12
C ASN A 111 8.39 11.22 -5.07
N PHE A 112 7.11 11.17 -5.42
CA PHE A 112 6.36 9.93 -5.58
C PHE A 112 6.38 9.49 -7.05
N SER A 113 6.53 8.19 -7.28
CA SER A 113 6.37 7.54 -8.57
C SER A 113 5.76 6.15 -8.33
N GLU A 114 4.91 5.70 -9.25
CA GLU A 114 4.50 4.29 -9.37
C GLU A 114 5.26 3.60 -10.50
#